data_AF-A0A523NWM5-F1
#
_entry.id   AF-A0A523NWM5-F1
#
_cell.length_a   1.000
_cell.length_b   1.000
_cell.length_c   1.000
_cell.angle_alpha   90.00
_cell.angle_beta   90.00
_cell.angle_gamma   90.00
#
_symmetry.space_group_name_H-M   'P 1'
#
loop_
_entity.id
_entity.type
_entity.pdbx_description
1 polymer ?
#
loop_
_entity_poly.entity_id
_entity_poly.type
_entity_poly.pdbx_seq_one_letter_code
_entity_poly.pdbx_strand_id
1 'polypeptide(L)'
;IAAFASDAERLADQKVDDPTAHRYMFDVFQPGTAGESPVIGEKEIEELAEKKTRMAIEAIKKAPGQDLEAARMTAWGLLNAVTYTVDHHLGNNQDSRLRLAWFGGNADIKKRAFQLALELL
;
A
#
# COMPACT_ATOMS: atom_id res chain seq x y z
N ILE A 1 5.84 -9.64 -18.87
CA ILE A 1 7.09 -9.28 -18.15
C ILE A 1 7.54 -7.86 -18.50
N ALA A 2 7.67 -7.49 -19.79
CA ALA A 2 8.04 -6.13 -20.19
C ALA A 2 7.10 -5.02 -19.68
N ALA A 3 5.77 -5.23 -19.72
CA ALA A 3 4.80 -4.23 -19.26
C ALA A 3 4.95 -3.91 -17.76
N PHE A 4 5.06 -4.94 -16.91
CA PHE A 4 5.21 -4.74 -15.46
C PHE A 4 6.49 -3.98 -15.09
N ALA A 5 7.62 -4.29 -15.76
CA ALA A 5 8.87 -3.59 -15.51
C ALA A 5 8.76 -2.09 -15.85
N SER A 6 8.15 -1.78 -17.01
CA SER A 6 7.89 -0.40 -17.42
C SER A 6 6.94 0.33 -16.46
N ASP A 7 5.90 -0.35 -15.98
CA ASP A 7 5.00 0.21 -14.99
C ASP A 7 5.72 0.48 -13.66
N ALA A 8 6.57 -0.43 -13.19
CA ALA A 8 7.34 -0.26 -11.97
C ALA A 8 8.30 0.95 -12.04
N GLU A 9 8.96 1.16 -13.17
CA GLU A 9 9.82 2.33 -13.42
C GLU A 9 9.00 3.62 -13.32
N ARG A 10 7.85 3.69 -14.02
CA ARG A 10 6.95 4.85 -13.97
C ARG A 10 6.45 5.14 -12.56
N LEU A 11 6.10 4.10 -11.80
CA LEU A 11 5.64 4.23 -10.42
C LEU A 11 6.75 4.71 -9.46
N ALA A 12 8.01 4.38 -9.75
CA ALA A 12 9.15 4.84 -8.97
C ALA A 12 9.45 6.33 -9.18
N ASP A 13 9.18 6.84 -10.39
CA ASP A 13 9.32 8.26 -10.72
C ASP A 13 8.14 9.11 -10.21
N GLN A 14 6.97 8.50 -9.98
CA GLN A 14 5.78 9.19 -9.54
C GLN A 14 5.80 9.49 -8.03
N LYS A 15 6.09 10.75 -7.67
CA LYS A 15 6.05 11.24 -6.28
C LYS A 15 4.62 11.45 -5.80
N VAL A 16 4.40 11.21 -4.52
CA VAL A 16 3.10 11.36 -3.86
C VAL A 16 3.27 12.15 -2.57
N ASP A 17 2.23 12.87 -2.15
CA ASP A 17 2.18 13.53 -0.85
C ASP A 17 1.55 12.62 0.23
N ASP A 18 1.70 13.01 1.50
CA ASP A 18 1.19 12.24 2.64
C ASP A 18 -0.33 11.98 2.54
N PRO A 19 -1.20 12.98 2.23
CA PRO A 19 -2.63 12.71 2.13
C PRO A 19 -3.02 11.75 1.00
N THR A 20 -2.37 11.82 -0.17
CA THR A 20 -2.56 10.86 -1.25
C THR A 20 -2.13 9.47 -0.82
N ALA A 21 -0.98 9.38 -0.14
CA ALA A 21 -0.48 8.11 0.39
C ALA A 21 -1.42 7.49 1.42
N HIS A 22 -1.98 8.29 2.32
CA HIS A 22 -2.97 7.83 3.30
C HIS A 22 -4.25 7.37 2.62
N ARG A 23 -4.77 8.15 1.65
CA ARG A 23 -5.95 7.79 0.87
C ARG A 23 -5.75 6.45 0.15
N TYR A 24 -4.60 6.27 -0.49
CA TYR A 24 -4.22 5.00 -1.12
C TYR A 24 -4.27 3.82 -0.13
N MET A 25 -3.73 3.98 1.08
CA MET A 25 -3.79 2.91 2.09
C MET A 25 -5.22 2.57 2.52
N PHE A 26 -6.09 3.58 2.63
CA PHE A 26 -7.51 3.36 2.88
C PHE A 26 -8.17 2.59 1.73
N ASP A 27 -7.96 2.98 0.48
CA ASP A 27 -8.58 2.33 -0.67
C ASP A 27 -8.09 0.87 -0.86
N VAL A 28 -6.83 0.59 -0.51
CA VAL A 28 -6.27 -0.77 -0.52
C VAL A 28 -6.92 -1.65 0.55
N PHE A 29 -6.89 -1.21 1.81
CA PHE A 29 -7.22 -2.06 2.97
C PHE A 29 -8.68 -1.97 3.41
N GLN A 30 -9.35 -0.84 3.17
CA GLN A 30 -10.69 -0.51 3.62
C GLN A 30 -11.49 0.16 2.49
N PRO A 31 -11.70 -0.54 1.37
CA PRO A 31 -12.39 0.06 0.22
C PRO A 31 -13.79 0.52 0.63
N GLY A 32 -14.11 1.78 0.32
CA GLY A 32 -15.40 2.40 0.62
C GLY A 32 -15.49 3.11 1.99
N THR A 33 -14.51 2.97 2.88
CA THR A 33 -14.55 3.61 4.21
C THR A 33 -14.14 5.09 4.18
N ALA A 34 -13.31 5.49 3.24
CA ALA A 34 -12.81 6.87 3.12
C ALA A 34 -13.86 7.87 2.55
N GLY A 35 -15.06 7.40 2.19
CA GLY A 35 -16.10 8.24 1.58
C GLY A 35 -15.62 8.97 0.31
N GLU A 36 -16.29 10.08 0.00
CA GLU A 36 -15.95 10.96 -1.13
C GLU A 36 -14.79 11.91 -0.84
N SER A 37 -14.28 11.97 0.41
CA SER A 37 -13.20 12.89 0.74
C SER A 37 -11.92 12.53 -0.03
N PRO A 38 -11.41 13.39 -0.92
CA PRO A 38 -10.22 13.07 -1.71
C PRO A 38 -8.94 13.05 -0.86
N VAL A 39 -8.98 13.60 0.35
CA VAL A 39 -7.82 13.81 1.23
C VAL A 39 -8.07 13.09 2.56
N ILE A 40 -7.09 12.30 3.00
CA ILE A 40 -7.08 11.63 4.31
C ILE A 40 -5.96 12.23 5.16
N GLY A 41 -6.35 13.00 6.17
CA GLY A 41 -5.44 13.58 7.16
C GLY A 41 -5.33 12.74 8.42
N GLU A 42 -4.59 13.27 9.40
CA GLU A 42 -4.35 12.62 10.69
C GLU A 42 -5.64 12.32 11.45
N LYS A 43 -6.61 13.23 11.39
CA LYS A 43 -7.90 13.05 12.08
C LYS A 43 -8.68 11.86 11.51
N GLU A 44 -8.76 11.74 10.19
CA GLU A 44 -9.43 10.61 9.54
C GLU A 44 -8.70 9.30 9.83
N ILE A 45 -7.37 9.31 9.89
CA ILE A 45 -6.60 8.14 10.31
C ILE A 45 -6.95 7.73 11.74
N GLU A 46 -7.01 8.70 12.65
CA GLU A 46 -7.32 8.44 14.05
C GLU A 46 -8.72 7.82 14.21
N GLU A 47 -9.72 8.39 13.54
CA GLU A 47 -11.13 8.03 13.69
C GLU A 47 -11.51 6.78 12.88
N LEU A 48 -10.96 6.59 11.68
CA LEU A 48 -11.48 5.63 10.70
C LEU A 48 -10.51 4.48 10.36
N ALA A 49 -9.21 4.58 10.65
CA ALA A 49 -8.27 3.56 10.20
C ALA A 49 -8.39 2.27 11.04
N GLU A 50 -8.72 1.16 10.39
CA GLU A 50 -8.53 -0.19 10.93
C GLU A 50 -7.05 -0.46 11.21
N LYS A 51 -6.80 -1.44 12.09
CA LYS A 51 -5.45 -1.86 12.50
C LYS A 51 -4.51 -2.07 11.30
N LYS A 52 -4.94 -2.83 10.29
CA LYS A 52 -4.11 -3.14 9.11
C LYS A 52 -3.79 -1.89 8.26
N THR A 53 -4.72 -0.93 8.18
CA THR A 53 -4.52 0.34 7.48
C THR A 53 -3.50 1.20 8.21
N ARG A 54 -3.60 1.31 9.55
CA ARG A 54 -2.59 2.02 10.36
C ARG A 54 -1.21 1.41 10.18
N MET A 55 -1.12 0.08 10.22
CA MET A 55 0.14 -0.63 9.97
C MET A 55 0.72 -0.32 8.59
N ALA A 56 -0.12 -0.24 7.55
CA ALA A 56 0.32 0.11 6.21
C ALA A 56 0.75 1.57 6.08
N ILE A 57 0.05 2.50 6.73
CA ILE A 57 0.44 3.91 6.81
C ILE A 57 1.81 4.05 7.49
N GLU A 58 2.02 3.36 8.62
CA GLU A 58 3.33 3.34 9.28
C GLU A 58 4.41 2.71 8.39
N ALA A 59 4.06 1.69 7.61
CA ALA A 59 4.99 1.02 6.71
C ALA A 59 5.52 1.93 5.59
N ILE A 60 4.82 3.03 5.22
CA ILE A 60 5.33 4.03 4.28
C ILE A 60 6.67 4.61 4.75
N LYS A 61 6.85 4.77 6.07
CA LYS A 61 8.04 5.39 6.65
C LYS A 61 8.99 4.37 7.27
N LYS A 62 8.48 3.24 7.78
CA LYS A 62 9.25 2.28 8.59
C LYS A 62 9.61 0.97 7.87
N ALA A 63 8.96 0.63 6.75
CA ALA A 63 9.27 -0.61 6.07
C ALA A 63 10.70 -0.58 5.50
N PRO A 64 11.40 -1.73 5.44
CA PRO A 64 12.73 -1.80 4.84
C PRO A 64 12.73 -1.26 3.39
N GLY A 65 13.69 -0.39 3.09
CA GLY A 65 13.89 0.17 1.75
C GLY A 65 13.03 1.38 1.41
N GLN A 66 12.19 1.89 2.33
CA GLN A 66 11.41 3.12 2.11
C GLN A 66 12.25 4.40 2.07
N ASP A 67 13.51 4.33 2.48
CA ASP A 67 14.50 5.40 2.41
C ASP A 67 15.15 5.53 1.02
N LEU A 68 15.07 4.48 0.20
CA LEU A 68 15.58 4.46 -1.17
C LEU A 68 14.86 5.50 -2.04
N GLU A 69 15.58 6.14 -2.95
CA GLU A 69 15.03 7.22 -3.80
C GLU A 69 13.81 6.79 -4.62
N ALA A 70 13.87 5.57 -5.17
CA ALA A 70 12.80 4.94 -5.95
C ALA A 70 11.58 4.52 -5.13
N ALA A 71 11.65 4.54 -3.79
CA ALA A 71 10.55 4.17 -2.90
C ALA A 71 10.05 5.37 -2.09
N ARG A 72 10.95 6.22 -1.58
CA ARG A 72 10.63 7.32 -0.67
C ARG A 72 9.59 8.26 -1.25
N MET A 73 8.38 8.18 -0.68
CA MET A 73 7.18 8.93 -1.11
C MET A 73 6.95 8.86 -2.62
N THR A 74 6.96 7.63 -3.14
CA THR A 74 6.61 7.31 -4.54
C THR A 74 5.44 6.33 -4.58
N ALA A 75 4.70 6.28 -5.67
CA ALA A 75 3.64 5.27 -5.87
C ALA A 75 4.20 3.84 -5.76
N TRP A 76 5.43 3.60 -6.24
CA TRP A 76 6.13 2.32 -6.05
C TRP A 76 6.41 2.02 -4.57
N GLY A 77 6.84 3.01 -3.80
CA GLY A 77 7.02 2.89 -2.35
C GLY A 77 5.73 2.56 -1.61
N LEU A 78 4.60 3.15 -2.02
CA LEU A 78 3.30 2.82 -1.46
C LEU A 78 2.93 1.35 -1.71
N LEU A 79 3.14 0.85 -2.94
CA LEU A 79 2.95 -0.57 -3.25
C LEU A 79 3.85 -1.45 -2.37
N ASN A 80 5.12 -1.09 -2.19
CA ASN A 80 6.05 -1.83 -1.35
C ASN A 80 5.65 -1.82 0.15
N ALA A 81 5.09 -0.72 0.65
CA ALA A 81 4.55 -0.66 2.01
C ALA A 81 3.37 -1.64 2.18
N VAL A 82 2.49 -1.74 1.19
CA VAL A 82 1.41 -2.72 1.17
C VAL A 82 1.95 -4.15 1.17
N THR A 83 2.88 -4.48 0.26
CA THR A 83 3.43 -5.84 0.16
C THR A 83 4.14 -6.24 1.44
N TYR A 84 4.95 -5.35 2.04
CA TYR A 84 5.57 -5.56 3.34
C TYR A 84 4.52 -5.86 4.43
N THR A 85 3.49 -5.02 4.53
CA THR A 85 2.42 -5.18 5.52
C THR A 85 1.72 -6.52 5.39
N VAL A 86 1.34 -6.87 4.16
CA VAL A 86 0.59 -8.09 3.84
C VAL A 86 1.45 -9.34 4.07
N ASP A 87 2.69 -9.36 3.57
CA ASP A 87 3.50 -10.57 3.53
C ASP A 87 4.23 -10.85 4.86
N HIS A 88 4.48 -9.82 5.67
CA HIS A 88 5.19 -9.96 6.95
C HIS A 88 4.27 -9.93 8.17
N HIS A 89 3.17 -9.18 8.11
CA HIS A 89 2.36 -8.89 9.29
C HIS A 89 0.95 -9.48 9.26
N LEU A 90 0.39 -9.76 8.08
CA LEU A 90 -0.99 -10.27 7.97
C LEU A 90 -1.05 -11.79 7.84
N GLY A 91 -1.22 -12.46 8.98
CA GLY A 91 -1.51 -13.90 9.09
C GLY A 91 -1.02 -14.49 10.41
N ASN A 92 -1.64 -15.59 10.86
CA ASN A 92 -1.46 -16.13 12.21
C ASN A 92 -0.06 -16.74 12.44
N ASN A 93 0.54 -17.31 11.40
CA ASN A 93 1.87 -17.90 11.41
C ASN A 93 2.51 -17.83 10.00
N GLN A 94 3.79 -18.19 9.90
CA GLN A 94 4.57 -18.07 8.65
C GLN A 94 3.95 -18.83 7.48
N ASP A 95 3.54 -20.09 7.67
CA ASP A 95 2.94 -20.90 6.62
C ASP A 95 1.61 -20.32 6.14
N SER A 96 0.78 -19.83 7.07
CA SER A 96 -0.48 -19.18 6.73
C SER A 96 -0.26 -17.88 5.97
N ARG A 97 0.74 -17.07 6.34
CA ARG A 97 1.11 -15.85 5.61
C ARG A 97 1.53 -16.17 4.18
N LEU A 98 2.38 -17.17 3.99
CA LEU A 98 2.84 -17.59 2.67
C LEU A 98 1.70 -18.06 1.77
N ARG A 99 0.81 -18.93 2.29
CA ARG A 99 -0.35 -19.40 1.54
C ARG A 99 -1.30 -18.25 1.16
N LEU A 100 -1.58 -17.35 2.10
CA LEU A 100 -2.42 -16.18 1.84
C LEU A 100 -1.78 -15.26 0.79
N ALA A 101 -0.48 -15.03 0.89
CA ALA A 101 0.28 -14.16 -0.01
C ALA A 101 0.29 -14.64 -1.46
N TRP A 102 0.19 -15.96 -1.69
CA TRP A 102 0.16 -16.56 -3.02
C TRP A 102 -1.25 -16.76 -3.57
N PHE A 103 -2.18 -17.28 -2.77
CA PHE A 103 -3.47 -17.78 -3.26
C PHE A 103 -4.69 -17.37 -2.42
N GLY A 104 -4.52 -16.49 -1.43
CA GLY A 104 -5.61 -16.04 -0.56
C GLY A 104 -5.90 -14.54 -0.70
N GLY A 105 -6.67 -14.00 0.25
CA GLY A 105 -7.07 -12.59 0.24
C GLY A 105 -5.89 -11.60 0.21
N ASN A 106 -4.72 -11.99 0.74
CA ASN A 106 -3.50 -11.20 0.68
C ASN A 106 -2.98 -11.03 -0.76
N ALA A 107 -3.13 -12.04 -1.62
CA ALA A 107 -2.83 -11.92 -3.04
C ALA A 107 -3.76 -10.90 -3.73
N ASP A 108 -5.05 -10.90 -3.39
CA ASP A 108 -6.02 -9.96 -3.96
C ASP A 108 -5.82 -8.52 -3.47
N ILE A 109 -5.40 -8.33 -2.21
CA ILE A 109 -4.97 -7.02 -1.70
C ILE A 109 -3.81 -6.47 -2.53
N LYS A 110 -2.80 -7.30 -2.83
CA LYS A 110 -1.64 -6.87 -3.64
C LYS A 110 -2.01 -6.54 -5.08
N LYS A 111 -2.95 -7.30 -5.69
CA LYS A 111 -3.48 -6.97 -7.02
C LYS A 111 -4.19 -5.62 -7.00
N ARG A 112 -5.06 -5.38 -6.02
CA ARG A 112 -5.76 -4.08 -5.85
C ARG A 112 -4.76 -2.94 -5.66
N ALA A 113 -3.78 -3.13 -4.78
CA ALA A 113 -2.74 -2.15 -4.53
C ALA A 113 -1.98 -1.78 -5.80
N PHE A 114 -1.61 -2.77 -6.61
CA PHE A 114 -0.97 -2.49 -7.89
C PHE A 114 -1.88 -1.69 -8.83
N GLN A 115 -3.16 -2.05 -8.97
CA GLN A 115 -4.11 -1.30 -9.81
C GLN A 115 -4.29 0.16 -9.33
N LEU A 116 -4.51 0.36 -8.04
CA LEU A 116 -4.63 1.70 -7.46
C LEU A 116 -3.35 2.52 -7.61
N ALA A 117 -2.18 1.89 -7.57
CA ALA A 117 -0.91 2.58 -7.77
C ALA A 117 -0.78 3.06 -9.22
N LEU A 118 -1.24 2.26 -10.19
CA LEU A 118 -1.29 2.66 -11.61
C LEU A 118 -2.26 3.82 -11.86
N GLU A 119 -3.31 3.96 -11.06
CA GLU A 119 -4.24 5.11 -11.12
C GLU A 119 -3.61 6.43 -10.63
N LEU A 120 -2.45 6.37 -9.95
CA LEU A 120 -1.70 7.55 -9.51
C LEU A 120 -0.73 8.10 -10.57
N LEU A 121 -0.53 7.38 -11.68
CA LEU A 121 0.30 7.80 -12.82
C LEU A 121 -0.43 8.83 -13.70
#